data_AF-A0A1H0HKK8-F1
#
_entry.id   AF-A0A1H0HKK8-F1
#
_cell.length_a   1.000
_cell.length_b   1.000
_cell.length_c   1.000
_cell.angle_alpha   90.00
_cell.angle_beta   90.00
_cell.angle_gamma   90.00
#
_symmetry.space_group_name_H-M   'P 1'
#
loop_
_entity.id
_entity.type
_entity.pdbx_description
1 polymer ?
#
loop_
_entity_poly.entity_id
_entity_poly.type
_entity_poly.pdbx_seq_one_letter_code
_entity_poly.pdbx_strand_id
1 'polypeptide(L)'
;MDVRRLVLGDWNPVVRDGIDVLRLLMLGGAVAYAVAGRPGAASLLAALGAVTVVARVVNLPRVYDLCLTAGMALQGFGETFGLYDEFVRFDDLVHFTLPMLTAPVVYIALARLDVVPDPRDETHLQHYVGIAVVTAALGISIGALWEIYEWRSDAWLGTALSEGNDDTNGDLVRDTLGSLVGAALLVVWARFGWGSVRRIPGVNTHEDVSA
;
A
#
# COMPACT_ATOMS: atom_id res chain seq x y z
N MET A 1 -12.83 -26.91 2.31
CA MET A 1 -12.31 -25.91 1.35
C MET A 1 -10.89 -26.35 1.01
N ASP A 2 -10.52 -26.45 -0.27
CA ASP A 2 -9.15 -26.86 -0.65
C ASP A 2 -8.14 -25.71 -0.36
N VAL A 3 -6.87 -26.07 -0.12
CA VAL A 3 -5.76 -25.16 0.26
C VAL A 3 -5.64 -24.01 -0.73
N ARG A 4 -5.75 -24.28 -2.03
CA ARG A 4 -5.70 -23.23 -3.06
C ARG A 4 -6.83 -22.21 -2.89
N ARG A 5 -8.05 -22.65 -2.59
CA ARG A 5 -9.19 -21.74 -2.37
C ARG A 5 -9.06 -20.99 -1.05
N LEU A 6 -8.47 -21.61 -0.03
CA LEU A 6 -8.17 -20.96 1.24
C LEU A 6 -7.18 -19.81 1.06
N VAL A 7 -6.10 -20.05 0.32
CA VAL A 7 -5.01 -19.07 0.15
C VAL A 7 -5.28 -18.05 -0.95
N LEU A 8 -5.90 -18.48 -2.06
CA LEU A 8 -6.02 -17.70 -3.31
C LEU A 8 -7.45 -17.50 -3.81
N GLY A 9 -8.45 -18.10 -3.18
CA GLY A 9 -9.82 -18.10 -3.68
C GLY A 9 -10.73 -17.07 -3.03
N ASP A 10 -11.86 -16.82 -3.70
CA ASP A 10 -12.99 -16.09 -3.11
C ASP A 10 -13.81 -17.01 -2.18
N TRP A 11 -13.91 -16.61 -0.91
CA TRP A 11 -14.65 -17.33 0.13
C TRP A 11 -16.14 -17.00 0.02
N ASN A 12 -16.51 -15.72 0.09
CA ASN A 12 -17.88 -15.23 -0.12
C ASN A 12 -17.90 -13.76 -0.65
N PRO A 13 -19.07 -13.21 -1.04
CA PRO A 13 -19.16 -11.86 -1.62
C PRO A 13 -18.71 -10.72 -0.68
N VAL A 14 -18.77 -10.92 0.63
CA VAL A 14 -18.45 -9.91 1.66
C VAL A 14 -16.97 -9.99 2.03
N VAL A 15 -16.53 -11.17 2.48
CA VAL A 15 -15.15 -11.51 2.80
C VAL A 15 -14.62 -12.41 1.68
N ARG A 16 -13.86 -11.80 0.78
CA ARG A 16 -13.34 -12.48 -0.41
C ARG A 16 -12.20 -13.41 -0.02
N ASP A 17 -11.26 -13.00 0.83
CA ASP A 17 -10.08 -13.81 1.17
C ASP A 17 -9.39 -13.31 2.46
N GLY A 18 -8.17 -13.79 2.71
CA GLY A 18 -7.33 -13.34 3.82
C GLY A 18 -6.96 -11.85 3.78
N ILE A 19 -6.97 -11.19 2.62
CA ILE A 19 -6.73 -9.73 2.53
C ILE A 19 -7.92 -9.02 3.18
N ASP A 20 -9.15 -9.44 2.88
CA ASP A 20 -10.34 -8.89 3.53
C ASP A 20 -10.38 -9.17 5.04
N VAL A 21 -9.82 -10.30 5.50
CA VAL A 21 -9.63 -10.54 6.94
C VAL A 21 -8.71 -9.48 7.54
N LEU A 22 -7.57 -9.18 6.91
CA LEU A 22 -6.65 -8.15 7.40
C LEU A 22 -7.32 -6.76 7.45
N ARG A 23 -8.12 -6.40 6.45
CA ARG A 23 -8.93 -5.16 6.46
C ARG A 23 -9.89 -5.11 7.64
N LEU A 24 -10.61 -6.20 7.87
CA LEU A 24 -11.55 -6.30 8.99
C LEU A 24 -10.83 -6.25 10.34
N LEU A 25 -9.62 -6.81 10.44
CA LEU A 25 -8.79 -6.68 11.65
C LEU A 25 -8.43 -5.23 11.93
N MET A 26 -8.07 -4.44 10.92
CA MET A 26 -7.78 -3.01 11.11
C MET A 26 -9.03 -2.25 11.58
N LEU A 27 -10.17 -2.44 10.90
CA LEU A 27 -11.43 -1.77 11.27
C LEU A 27 -11.95 -2.23 12.64
N GLY A 28 -11.84 -3.52 12.95
CA GLY A 28 -12.17 -4.08 14.26
C GLY A 28 -11.24 -3.57 15.35
N GLY A 29 -9.95 -3.44 15.07
CA GLY A 29 -8.97 -2.80 15.93
C GLY A 29 -9.35 -1.35 16.22
N ALA A 30 -9.74 -0.58 15.21
CA ALA A 30 -10.21 0.79 15.39
C ALA A 30 -11.38 0.88 16.40
N VAL A 31 -12.38 0.01 16.26
CA VAL A 31 -13.51 -0.07 17.21
C VAL A 31 -13.04 -0.47 18.60
N ALA A 32 -12.17 -1.48 18.71
CA ALA A 32 -11.66 -1.95 19.98
C ALA A 32 -10.88 -0.86 20.74
N TYR A 33 -10.00 -0.13 20.05
CA TYR A 33 -9.26 0.99 20.63
C TYR A 33 -10.16 2.18 20.99
N ALA A 34 -11.23 2.44 20.21
CA ALA A 34 -12.21 3.46 20.56
C ALA A 34 -12.93 3.12 21.87
N VAL A 35 -13.40 1.87 22.01
CA VAL A 35 -14.06 1.38 23.24
C VAL A 35 -13.10 1.38 24.43
N ALA A 36 -11.82 1.12 24.20
CA ALA A 36 -10.78 1.17 25.22
C ALA A 36 -10.35 2.60 25.61
N GLY A 37 -10.98 3.65 25.07
CA GLY A 37 -10.64 5.04 25.38
C GLY A 37 -9.34 5.53 24.77
N ARG A 38 -8.88 4.93 23.66
CA ARG A 38 -7.66 5.29 22.93
C ARG A 38 -8.01 5.88 21.55
N PRO A 39 -8.51 7.13 21.50
CA PRO A 39 -9.06 7.72 20.27
C PRO A 39 -8.04 7.90 19.15
N GLY A 40 -6.76 8.19 19.45
CA GLY A 40 -5.71 8.35 18.43
C GLY A 40 -5.45 7.07 17.63
N ALA A 41 -5.20 5.97 18.34
CA ALA A 41 -5.06 4.64 17.73
C ALA A 41 -6.31 4.22 16.96
N ALA A 42 -7.49 4.51 17.50
CA ALA A 42 -8.76 4.26 16.83
C ALA A 42 -8.89 5.03 15.51
N SER A 43 -8.60 6.34 15.53
CA SER A 43 -8.69 7.19 14.33
C SER A 43 -7.69 6.78 13.26
N LEU A 44 -6.46 6.41 13.66
CA LEU A 44 -5.43 5.96 12.72
C LEU A 44 -5.84 4.66 12.02
N LEU A 45 -6.21 3.63 12.79
CA LEU A 45 -6.65 2.35 12.23
C LEU A 45 -7.92 2.50 11.38
N ALA A 46 -8.84 3.39 11.77
CA ALA A 46 -10.03 3.69 10.98
C ALA A 46 -9.66 4.36 9.64
N ALA A 47 -8.77 5.35 9.65
CA ALA A 47 -8.34 6.06 8.45
C ALA A 47 -7.60 5.12 7.47
N LEU A 48 -6.60 4.40 7.95
CA LEU A 48 -5.84 3.44 7.13
C LEU A 48 -6.71 2.27 6.67
N GLY A 49 -7.59 1.76 7.55
CA GLY A 49 -8.59 0.76 7.19
C GLY A 49 -9.53 1.25 6.09
N ALA A 50 -10.01 2.49 6.16
CA ALA A 50 -10.87 3.09 5.14
C ALA A 50 -10.17 3.19 3.78
N VAL A 51 -8.88 3.54 3.74
CA VAL A 51 -8.08 3.52 2.50
C VAL A 51 -8.12 2.14 1.83
N THR A 52 -7.95 1.07 2.61
CA THR A 52 -8.01 -0.29 2.07
C THR A 52 -9.41 -0.70 1.57
N VAL A 53 -10.48 -0.14 2.15
CA VAL A 53 -11.85 -0.35 1.69
C VAL A 53 -12.12 0.41 0.39
N VAL A 54 -11.69 1.66 0.30
CA VAL A 54 -11.78 2.47 -0.93
C VAL A 54 -11.05 1.77 -2.08
N ALA A 55 -9.87 1.21 -1.81
CA ALA A 55 -9.13 0.45 -2.81
C ALA A 55 -9.86 -0.78 -3.36
N ARG A 56 -10.84 -1.34 -2.63
CA ARG A 56 -11.70 -2.42 -3.17
C ARG A 56 -12.53 -1.95 -4.36
N VAL A 57 -12.89 -0.67 -4.43
CA VAL A 57 -13.62 -0.09 -5.58
C VAL A 57 -12.74 -0.12 -6.83
N VAL A 58 -11.42 0.07 -6.65
CA VAL A 58 -10.45 0.00 -7.73
C VAL A 58 -10.41 -1.42 -8.30
N ASN A 59 -10.59 -2.48 -7.48
CA ASN A 59 -10.50 -3.91 -7.83
C ASN A 59 -9.09 -4.34 -8.29
N LEU A 60 -8.06 -3.93 -7.55
CA LEU A 60 -6.64 -4.16 -7.86
C LEU A 60 -6.31 -5.64 -8.17
N PRO A 61 -5.25 -5.93 -8.94
CA PRO A 61 -4.69 -7.27 -8.99
C PRO A 61 -4.35 -7.73 -7.56
N ARG A 62 -4.58 -9.01 -7.26
CA ARG A 62 -4.55 -9.53 -5.87
C ARG A 62 -3.26 -9.20 -5.12
N VAL A 63 -2.11 -9.28 -5.80
CA VAL A 63 -0.81 -8.98 -5.20
C VAL A 63 -0.74 -7.53 -4.76
N TYR A 64 -1.15 -6.59 -5.60
CA TYR A 64 -1.16 -5.17 -5.28
C TYR A 64 -2.24 -4.79 -4.25
N ASP A 65 -3.36 -5.52 -4.23
CA ASP A 65 -4.37 -5.42 -3.18
C ASP A 65 -3.79 -5.81 -1.80
N LEU A 66 -3.00 -6.89 -1.78
CA LEU A 66 -2.26 -7.33 -0.60
C LEU A 66 -1.17 -6.32 -0.23
N CYS A 67 -0.37 -5.82 -1.18
CA CYS A 67 0.68 -4.84 -0.92
C CYS A 67 0.11 -3.59 -0.22
N LEU A 68 -0.96 -3.01 -0.73
CA LEU A 68 -1.61 -1.86 -0.11
C LEU A 68 -2.10 -2.21 1.31
N THR A 69 -2.84 -3.30 1.45
CA THR A 69 -3.46 -3.67 2.74
C THR A 69 -2.40 -4.02 3.79
N ALA A 70 -1.34 -4.71 3.39
CA ALA A 70 -0.22 -5.04 4.26
C ALA A 70 0.57 -3.80 4.67
N GLY A 71 0.82 -2.86 3.76
CA GLY A 71 1.47 -1.58 4.08
C GLY A 71 0.65 -0.75 5.07
N MET A 72 -0.65 -0.60 4.82
CA MET A 72 -1.56 0.11 5.73
C MET A 72 -1.65 -0.58 7.10
N ALA A 73 -1.63 -1.92 7.14
CA ALA A 73 -1.61 -2.69 8.39
C ALA A 73 -0.28 -2.54 9.15
N LEU A 74 0.86 -2.56 8.44
CA LEU A 74 2.18 -2.36 9.03
C LEU A 74 2.27 -0.99 9.72
N GLN A 75 1.88 0.09 9.03
CA GLN A 75 1.81 1.43 9.61
C GLN A 75 0.86 1.46 10.82
N GLY A 76 -0.39 1.04 10.61
CA GLY A 76 -1.45 1.22 11.60
C GLY A 76 -1.22 0.42 12.88
N PHE A 77 -0.87 -0.86 12.75
CA PHE A 77 -0.55 -1.69 13.91
C PHE A 77 0.82 -1.39 14.48
N GLY A 78 1.79 -0.97 13.65
CA GLY A 78 3.11 -0.51 14.10
C GLY A 78 2.97 0.60 15.13
N GLU A 79 2.24 1.66 14.78
CA GLU A 79 1.99 2.79 15.67
C GLU A 79 1.14 2.37 16.89
N THR A 80 0.06 1.64 16.63
CA THR A 80 -0.89 1.27 17.69
C THR A 80 -0.28 0.33 18.76
N PHE A 81 0.70 -0.47 18.38
CA PHE A 81 1.45 -1.34 19.29
C PHE A 81 2.72 -0.68 19.88
N GLY A 82 3.07 0.53 19.46
CA GLY A 82 4.27 1.24 19.92
C GLY A 82 5.57 0.66 19.35
N LEU A 83 5.52 0.07 18.14
CA LEU A 83 6.69 -0.56 17.53
C LEU A 83 7.76 0.46 17.10
N TYR A 84 7.36 1.69 16.81
CA TYR A 84 8.24 2.82 16.54
C TYR A 84 9.14 3.12 17.76
N ASP A 85 8.57 3.05 18.96
CA ASP A 85 9.31 3.26 20.21
C ASP A 85 10.17 2.03 20.60
N GLU A 86 9.68 0.82 20.32
CA GLU A 86 10.34 -0.42 20.76
C GLU A 86 11.52 -0.84 19.88
N PHE A 87 11.42 -0.61 18.57
CA PHE A 87 12.40 -1.10 17.59
C PHE A 87 13.09 0.06 16.87
N VAL A 88 14.39 0.23 17.16
CA VAL A 88 15.27 1.35 16.72
C VAL A 88 15.20 1.72 15.23
N ARG A 89 14.81 0.80 14.34
CA ARG A 89 14.73 1.04 12.89
C ARG A 89 13.39 0.63 12.30
N PHE A 90 12.36 0.61 13.12
CA PHE A 90 11.02 0.33 12.64
C PHE A 90 10.54 1.44 11.71
N ASP A 91 10.81 2.68 12.09
CA ASP A 91 10.51 3.84 11.26
C ASP A 91 11.21 3.76 9.88
N ASP A 92 12.53 3.55 9.88
CA ASP A 92 13.30 3.28 8.67
C ASP A 92 12.68 2.20 7.76
N LEU A 93 12.21 1.11 8.39
CA LEU A 93 11.60 -0.02 7.69
C LEU A 93 10.28 0.40 7.04
N VAL A 94 9.46 1.18 7.75
CA VAL A 94 8.18 1.65 7.25
C VAL A 94 8.41 2.63 6.09
N HIS A 95 9.29 3.62 6.22
CA HIS A 95 9.63 4.54 5.13
C HIS A 95 10.20 3.84 3.90
N PHE A 96 10.95 2.75 4.07
CA PHE A 96 11.33 1.94 2.92
C PHE A 96 10.15 1.15 2.32
N THR A 97 9.34 0.50 3.16
CA THR A 97 8.36 -0.49 2.70
C THR A 97 7.06 0.12 2.18
N LEU A 98 6.59 1.23 2.75
CA LEU A 98 5.31 1.84 2.39
C LEU A 98 5.33 2.37 0.94
N PRO A 99 6.31 3.15 0.49
CA PRO A 99 6.39 3.57 -0.90
C PRO A 99 6.65 2.41 -1.86
N MET A 100 7.46 1.43 -1.45
CA MET A 100 7.70 0.20 -2.23
C MET A 100 6.39 -0.53 -2.55
N LEU A 101 5.49 -0.64 -1.57
CA LEU A 101 4.24 -1.39 -1.69
C LEU A 101 3.09 -0.57 -2.28
N THR A 102 3.06 0.74 -2.05
CA THR A 102 1.92 1.60 -2.43
C THR A 102 2.13 2.33 -3.75
N ALA A 103 3.35 2.68 -4.15
CA ALA A 103 3.59 3.40 -5.41
C ALA A 103 3.10 2.63 -6.65
N PRO A 104 3.35 1.30 -6.78
CA PRO A 104 2.78 0.52 -7.89
C PRO A 104 1.26 0.49 -7.91
N VAL A 105 0.63 0.52 -6.73
CA VAL A 105 -0.83 0.54 -6.58
C VAL A 105 -1.40 1.84 -7.16
N VAL A 106 -0.76 2.98 -6.88
CA VAL A 106 -1.15 4.27 -7.44
C VAL A 106 -0.97 4.29 -8.95
N TYR A 107 0.15 3.76 -9.47
CA TYR A 107 0.34 3.63 -10.93
C TYR A 107 -0.80 2.82 -11.57
N ILE A 108 -1.14 1.67 -11.01
CA ILE A 108 -2.23 0.80 -11.52
C ILE A 108 -3.58 1.51 -11.45
N ALA A 109 -3.85 2.27 -10.38
CA ALA A 109 -5.07 3.07 -10.27
C ALA A 109 -5.14 4.14 -11.37
N LEU A 110 -4.03 4.84 -11.65
CA LEU A 110 -3.94 5.81 -12.73
C LEU A 110 -4.08 5.16 -14.11
N ALA A 111 -3.50 3.98 -14.31
CA ALA A 111 -3.63 3.24 -15.57
C ALA A 111 -5.10 2.88 -15.85
N ARG A 112 -5.87 2.54 -14.81
CA ARG A 112 -7.30 2.24 -14.93
C ARG A 112 -8.18 3.46 -15.16
N LEU A 113 -7.64 4.65 -14.93
CA LEU A 113 -8.27 5.92 -15.25
C LEU A 113 -7.78 6.47 -16.61
N ASP A 114 -7.04 5.67 -17.38
CA ASP A 114 -6.43 6.04 -18.65
C ASP A 114 -5.51 7.28 -18.56
N VAL A 115 -4.96 7.55 -17.36
CA VAL A 115 -4.02 8.67 -17.13
C VAL A 115 -2.60 8.27 -17.56
N VAL A 116 -2.25 7.00 -17.41
CA VAL A 116 -1.00 6.38 -17.85
C VAL A 116 -1.31 5.07 -18.58
N PRO A 117 -0.39 4.51 -19.39
CA PRO A 117 -0.63 3.24 -20.07
C PRO A 117 -0.84 2.07 -19.10
N ASP A 118 -1.63 1.07 -19.50
CA ASP A 118 -1.68 -0.20 -18.78
C ASP A 118 -0.32 -0.92 -18.89
N PRO A 119 0.23 -1.47 -17.80
CA PRO A 119 1.51 -2.17 -17.82
C PRO A 119 1.64 -3.26 -18.91
N ARG A 120 0.54 -3.89 -19.33
CA ARG A 120 0.58 -4.95 -20.35
C ARG A 120 0.52 -4.45 -21.80
N ASP A 121 -0.01 -3.25 -22.03
CA ASP A 121 -0.37 -2.81 -23.38
C ASP A 121 0.87 -2.27 -24.13
N GLU A 122 1.90 -1.82 -23.40
CA GLU A 122 3.04 -1.09 -23.97
C GLU A 122 4.40 -1.73 -23.59
N THR A 123 4.84 -2.73 -24.37
CA THR A 123 5.92 -3.67 -23.98
C THR A 123 7.30 -3.36 -24.60
N HIS A 124 7.67 -2.08 -24.68
CA HIS A 124 8.98 -1.64 -25.22
C HIS A 124 9.84 -0.93 -24.16
N LEU A 125 11.15 -0.81 -24.40
CA LEU A 125 12.11 -0.29 -23.42
C LEU A 125 11.73 1.10 -22.89
N GLN A 126 11.31 2.01 -23.77
CA GLN A 126 10.91 3.37 -23.41
C GLN A 126 9.71 3.37 -22.47
N HIS A 127 8.76 2.47 -22.68
CA HIS A 127 7.58 2.32 -21.82
C HIS A 127 7.94 1.74 -20.45
N TYR A 128 8.84 0.75 -20.39
CA TYR A 128 9.37 0.28 -19.10
C TYR A 128 10.09 1.39 -18.33
N VAL A 129 10.86 2.23 -19.01
CA VAL A 129 11.49 3.41 -18.39
C VAL A 129 10.42 4.39 -17.90
N GLY A 130 9.37 4.64 -18.69
CA GLY A 130 8.24 5.48 -18.29
C GLY A 130 7.51 4.95 -17.04
N ILE A 131 7.17 3.66 -17.02
CA ILE A 131 6.59 2.98 -15.85
C ILE A 131 7.48 3.18 -14.63
N ALA A 132 8.79 2.94 -14.77
CA ALA A 132 9.74 3.07 -13.66
C ALA A 132 9.80 4.50 -13.11
N VAL A 133 9.97 5.49 -13.99
CA VAL A 133 10.11 6.90 -13.60
C VAL A 133 8.84 7.41 -12.93
N VAL A 134 7.67 7.15 -13.51
CA VAL A 134 6.39 7.60 -12.95
C VAL A 134 6.13 6.92 -11.61
N THR A 135 6.35 5.60 -11.50
CA THR A 135 6.13 4.86 -10.26
C THR A 135 7.07 5.33 -9.15
N ALA A 136 8.35 5.56 -9.47
CA ALA A 136 9.31 6.10 -8.50
C ALA A 136 8.89 7.50 -8.02
N ALA A 137 8.48 8.38 -8.94
CA ALA A 137 8.01 9.73 -8.60
C ALA A 137 6.75 9.71 -7.72
N LEU A 138 5.82 8.78 -7.97
CA LEU A 138 4.64 8.60 -7.13
C LEU A 138 5.01 8.20 -5.71
N GLY A 139 5.90 7.24 -5.54
CA GLY A 139 6.33 6.80 -4.21
C GLY A 139 7.11 7.88 -3.44
N ILE A 140 8.01 8.60 -4.11
CA ILE A 140 8.72 9.74 -3.51
C ILE A 140 7.72 10.82 -3.08
N SER A 141 6.68 11.07 -3.88
CA SER A 141 5.63 12.03 -3.54
C SER A 141 4.81 11.56 -2.34
N ILE A 142 4.54 10.27 -2.20
CA ILE A 142 3.85 9.70 -1.03
C ILE A 142 4.69 9.93 0.22
N GLY A 143 5.98 9.62 0.18
CA GLY A 143 6.91 9.89 1.28
C GLY A 143 6.96 11.36 1.66
N ALA A 144 7.15 12.24 0.68
CA ALA A 144 7.15 13.68 0.91
C ALA A 144 5.83 14.22 1.49
N LEU A 145 4.69 13.67 1.08
CA LEU A 145 3.39 14.03 1.67
C LEU A 145 3.25 13.54 3.11
N TRP A 146 3.88 12.41 3.45
CA TRP A 146 3.92 11.90 4.82
C TRP A 146 4.76 12.81 5.72
N GLU A 147 5.97 13.20 5.31
CA GLU A 147 6.79 14.17 6.06
C GLU A 147 6.07 15.50 6.31
N ILE A 148 5.36 16.00 5.29
CA ILE A 148 4.53 17.21 5.42
C ILE A 148 3.41 16.99 6.43
N TYR A 149 2.81 15.80 6.45
CA TYR A 149 1.79 15.44 7.41
C TYR A 149 2.36 15.40 8.82
N GLU A 150 3.51 14.76 9.05
CA GLU A 150 4.15 14.68 10.37
C GLU A 150 4.45 16.06 10.92
N TRP A 151 5.19 16.87 10.15
CA TRP A 151 5.50 18.25 10.49
C TRP A 151 4.24 19.06 10.82
N ARG A 152 3.16 18.87 10.06
CA ARG A 152 1.95 19.67 10.25
C ARG A 152 1.06 19.16 11.38
N SER A 153 1.05 17.84 11.59
CA SER A 153 0.25 17.18 12.61
C SER A 153 0.68 17.59 14.01
N ASP A 154 1.98 17.83 14.24
CA ASP A 154 2.47 18.29 15.55
C ASP A 154 1.86 19.63 15.95
N ALA A 155 1.69 20.53 14.97
CA ALA A 155 1.10 21.84 15.20
C ALA A 155 -0.43 21.82 15.36
N TRP A 156 -1.14 20.90 14.69
CA TRP A 156 -2.60 20.91 14.61
C TRP A 156 -3.27 19.90 15.53
N LEU A 157 -2.65 18.75 15.71
CA LEU A 157 -3.18 17.59 16.41
C LEU A 157 -2.40 17.33 17.72
N GLY A 158 -1.30 18.05 17.96
CA GLY A 158 -0.48 17.88 19.16
C GLY A 158 0.26 16.55 19.19
N THR A 159 0.55 15.98 18.02
CA THR A 159 1.43 14.82 17.88
C THR A 159 2.89 15.21 18.11
N ALA A 160 3.77 14.22 18.09
CA ALA A 160 5.22 14.41 18.13
C ALA A 160 5.87 13.47 17.11
N LEU A 161 5.45 13.60 15.85
CA LEU A 161 5.94 12.76 14.75
C LEU A 161 7.17 13.36 14.06
N SER A 162 7.31 14.69 14.04
CA SER A 162 8.47 15.33 13.38
C SER A 162 9.64 15.43 14.36
N GLU A 163 10.60 14.50 14.29
CA GLU A 163 11.73 14.46 15.23
C GLU A 163 12.84 15.46 14.89
N GLY A 164 13.08 15.72 13.60
CA GLY A 164 14.06 16.71 13.17
C GLY A 164 14.45 16.64 11.69
N ASN A 165 15.39 17.49 11.29
CA ASN A 165 15.81 17.58 9.89
C ASN A 165 16.56 16.33 9.40
N ASP A 166 17.40 15.73 10.24
CA ASP A 166 18.19 14.55 9.84
C ASP A 166 17.31 13.31 9.70
N ASP A 167 16.26 13.24 10.51
CA ASP A 167 15.20 12.23 10.48
C ASP A 167 14.42 12.32 9.16
N THR A 168 13.69 13.42 8.96
CA THR A 168 12.95 13.73 7.72
C THR A 168 13.77 13.52 6.44
N ASN A 169 15.02 13.97 6.38
CA ASN A 169 15.84 13.75 5.18
C ASN A 169 16.27 12.29 5.04
N GLY A 170 16.53 11.58 6.13
CA GLY A 170 16.77 10.15 6.13
C GLY A 170 15.57 9.38 5.61
N ASP A 171 14.37 9.80 6.00
CA ASP A 171 13.12 9.13 5.65
C ASP A 171 12.75 9.34 4.19
N LEU A 172 12.91 10.56 3.68
CA LEU A 172 12.82 10.83 2.24
C LEU A 172 13.82 10.00 1.41
N VAL A 173 15.02 9.73 1.94
CA VAL A 173 15.99 8.85 1.27
C VAL A 173 15.48 7.40 1.26
N ARG A 174 14.95 6.90 2.38
CA ARG A 174 14.38 5.54 2.47
C ARG A 174 13.14 5.39 1.60
N ASP A 175 12.28 6.40 1.59
CA ASP A 175 11.11 6.48 0.71
C ASP A 175 11.52 6.42 -0.75
N THR A 176 12.57 7.16 -1.12
CA THR A 176 13.12 7.14 -2.48
C THR A 176 13.62 5.74 -2.85
N LEU A 177 14.39 5.09 -1.98
CA LEU A 177 14.90 3.74 -2.23
C LEU A 177 13.76 2.72 -2.35
N GLY A 178 12.77 2.78 -1.45
CA GLY A 178 11.57 1.95 -1.48
C GLY A 178 10.81 2.13 -2.79
N SER A 179 10.60 3.38 -3.21
CA SER A 179 9.92 3.75 -4.46
C SER A 179 10.62 3.20 -5.70
N LEU A 180 11.96 3.25 -5.73
CA LEU A 180 12.76 2.69 -6.83
C LEU A 180 12.61 1.16 -6.90
N VAL A 181 12.56 0.48 -5.75
CA VAL A 181 12.32 -0.97 -5.71
C VAL A 181 10.89 -1.30 -6.16
N GLY A 182 9.88 -0.58 -5.67
CA GLY A 182 8.49 -0.73 -6.12
C GLY A 182 8.33 -0.53 -7.63
N ALA A 183 8.98 0.50 -8.18
CA ALA A 183 9.03 0.79 -9.60
C ALA A 183 9.67 -0.36 -10.40
N ALA A 184 10.81 -0.88 -9.94
CA ALA A 184 11.48 -2.02 -10.58
C ALA A 184 10.59 -3.28 -10.58
N LEU A 185 9.91 -3.56 -9.46
CA LEU A 185 8.99 -4.69 -9.35
C LEU A 185 7.78 -4.56 -10.30
N LEU A 186 7.23 -3.34 -10.47
CA LEU A 186 6.16 -3.11 -11.44
C LEU A 186 6.64 -3.26 -12.89
N VAL A 187 7.87 -2.85 -13.21
CA VAL A 187 8.45 -3.12 -14.53
C VAL A 187 8.62 -4.63 -14.76
N VAL A 188 9.03 -5.38 -13.74
CA VAL A 188 9.10 -6.84 -13.83
C VAL A 188 7.71 -7.43 -14.05
N TRP A 189 6.69 -6.96 -13.34
CA TRP A 189 5.29 -7.33 -13.56
C TRP A 189 4.85 -7.11 -15.02
N ALA A 190 5.10 -5.91 -15.55
CA ALA A 190 4.82 -5.56 -16.95
C ALA A 190 5.56 -6.48 -17.94
N ARG A 191 6.84 -6.80 -17.66
CA ARG A 191 7.66 -7.70 -18.51
C ARG A 191 7.13 -9.13 -18.57
N PHE A 192 6.42 -9.58 -17.55
CA PHE A 192 5.73 -10.88 -17.56
C PHE A 192 4.41 -10.85 -18.35
N GLY A 193 4.06 -9.70 -18.96
CA GLY A 193 2.82 -9.51 -19.70
C GLY A 193 1.61 -9.25 -18.80
N TRP A 194 1.84 -8.98 -17.52
CA TRP A 194 0.77 -8.74 -16.56
C TRP A 194 0.39 -7.27 -16.51
N GLY A 195 -0.92 -7.00 -16.43
CA GLY A 195 -1.48 -5.67 -16.52
C GLY A 195 -2.23 -5.24 -15.28
N SER A 196 -3.21 -4.38 -15.46
CA SER A 196 -4.14 -3.98 -14.39
C SER A 196 -5.35 -4.92 -14.26
N VAL A 197 -5.18 -6.25 -14.43
CA VAL A 197 -6.33 -7.17 -14.49
C VAL A 197 -7.25 -7.02 -13.29
N ARG A 198 -8.54 -6.89 -13.58
CA ARG A 198 -9.57 -6.70 -12.56
C ARG A 198 -9.86 -8.03 -11.89
N ARG A 199 -9.81 -8.04 -10.56
CA ARG A 199 -10.37 -9.16 -9.79
C ARG A 199 -11.89 -9.17 -9.97
N ILE A 200 -12.41 -10.21 -10.61
CA ILE A 200 -13.87 -10.40 -10.76
C ILE A 200 -14.33 -11.35 -9.64
N PRO A 201 -15.21 -10.90 -8.71
CA PRO A 201 -15.69 -11.75 -7.63
C PRO A 201 -16.35 -13.03 -8.15
N GLY A 202 -15.93 -14.19 -7.63
CA GLY A 202 -16.43 -15.50 -8.02
C GLY A 202 -15.78 -16.10 -9.27
N VAL A 203 -14.90 -15.36 -9.93
CA VAL A 203 -14.07 -15.86 -11.04
C VAL A 203 -12.62 -15.84 -10.59
N ASN A 204 -12.00 -17.03 -10.51
CA ASN A 204 -10.55 -17.13 -10.30
C ASN A 204 -9.83 -16.78 -11.62
N THR A 205 -9.93 -15.53 -12.07
CA THR A 205 -9.09 -15.01 -13.15
C THR A 205 -7.68 -14.83 -12.58
N HIS A 206 -6.76 -15.64 -13.07
CA HIS A 206 -5.33 -15.43 -12.87
C HIS A 206 -4.80 -14.67 -14.08
N GLU A 207 -3.69 -13.96 -13.91
CA GLU A 207 -2.94 -13.44 -15.04
C GLU A 207 -2.40 -14.64 -15.83
N ASP A 208 -3.08 -15.03 -16.91
CA ASP A 208 -2.66 -16.13 -17.77
C ASP A 208 -1.42 -15.70 -18.55
N VAL A 209 -0.30 -16.38 -18.34
CA VAL A 209 0.91 -16.20 -19.15
C VAL A 209 0.75 -17.09 -20.38
N SER A 210 0.01 -16.63 -21.39
CA SER A 210 0.13 -17.23 -22.73
C SER A 210 1.45 -16.73 -23.34
N ALA A 211 2.52 -17.48 -23.10
CA ALA A 211 3.78 -17.35 -23.84
C ALA A 211 3.60 -17.79 -25.30
#